data_AF-A0A2E8Z346-F1
#
_entry.id   AF-A0A2E8Z346-F1
#
_cell.length_a   1.000
_cell.length_b   1.000
_cell.length_c   1.000
_cell.angle_alpha   90.00
_cell.angle_beta   90.00
_cell.angle_gamma   90.00
#
_symmetry.space_group_name_H-M   'P 1'
#
loop_
_entity.id
_entity.type
_entity.pdbx_description
1 polymer ?
#
loop_
_entity_poly.entity_id
_entity_poly.type
_entity_poly.pdbx_seq_one_letter_code
_entity_poly.pdbx_strand_id
1 'polypeptide(L)'
;MRPLKRLEQAELPALAMENELLRYEVTHLRGRLAAAEQTAEQAVEELRRREGEAAAAAVVPEAVAADPALADPARDDLVWLLQRLEGLPIAPLMRRREGYRRLLRDYLGNPGSGPAESGEPPAGGAG
;
A
#
# COMPACT_ATOMS: atom_id res chain seq x y z
N MET A 1 34.06 24.08 -37.92
CA MET A 1 33.63 25.16 -37.01
C MET A 1 32.67 26.05 -37.77
N ARG A 2 31.35 25.98 -37.49
CA ARG A 2 30.38 26.89 -38.13
C ARG A 2 30.53 28.28 -37.49
N PRO A 3 30.55 29.38 -38.26
CA PRO A 3 30.55 30.71 -37.67
C PRO A 3 29.26 30.91 -36.88
N LEU A 4 29.38 31.33 -35.62
CA LEU A 4 28.25 31.80 -34.82
C LEU A 4 27.65 32.98 -35.57
N LYS A 5 26.36 32.89 -35.94
CA LYS A 5 25.64 34.00 -36.55
C LYS A 5 25.84 35.22 -35.66
N ARG A 6 26.32 36.34 -36.23
CA ARG A 6 26.30 37.63 -35.52
C ARG A 6 24.85 37.96 -35.27
N LEU A 7 24.46 37.92 -34.01
CA LEU A 7 23.17 38.44 -33.56
C LEU A 7 23.13 39.93 -33.90
N GLU A 8 22.02 40.35 -34.50
CA GLU A 8 21.85 41.77 -34.82
C GLU A 8 21.69 42.55 -33.51
N GLN A 9 22.21 43.78 -33.45
CA GLN A 9 22.15 44.60 -32.23
C GLN A 9 20.71 44.81 -31.72
N ALA A 10 19.71 44.70 -32.60
CA ALA A 10 18.29 44.79 -32.28
C ALA A 10 17.75 43.56 -31.51
N GLU A 11 18.40 42.39 -31.61
CA GLU A 11 17.95 41.14 -30.96
C GLU A 11 18.49 41.01 -29.53
N LEU A 12 19.55 41.77 -29.18
CA LEU A 12 20.20 41.70 -27.87
C LEU A 12 19.26 42.01 -26.69
N PRO A 13 18.38 43.03 -26.73
CA PRO A 13 17.47 43.30 -25.62
C PRO A 13 16.41 42.19 -25.43
N ALA A 14 15.93 41.60 -26.53
CA ALA A 14 14.96 40.52 -26.49
C ALA A 14 15.58 39.26 -25.85
N LEU A 15 16.80 38.90 -26.24
CA LEU A 15 17.54 37.78 -25.65
C LEU A 15 17.90 38.03 -24.18
N ALA A 16 18.21 39.26 -23.80
CA ALA A 16 18.47 39.61 -22.40
C ALA A 16 17.21 39.42 -21.54
N MET A 17 16.05 39.86 -22.04
CA MET A 17 14.76 39.66 -21.38
C MET A 17 14.41 38.17 -21.26
N GLU A 18 14.59 37.40 -22.34
CA GLU A 18 14.37 35.95 -22.33
C GLU A 18 15.30 35.25 -21.33
N ASN A 19 16.57 35.66 -21.25
CA ASN A 19 17.51 35.10 -20.27
C ASN A 19 17.06 35.36 -18.83
N GLU A 20 16.57 36.57 -18.54
CA GLU A 20 16.03 36.89 -17.22
C GLU A 20 14.77 36.09 -16.89
N LEU A 21 13.83 35.95 -17.83
CA LEU A 21 12.64 35.10 -17.66
C LEU A 21 13.02 33.64 -17.36
N LEU A 22 13.99 33.09 -18.11
CA LEU A 22 14.49 31.74 -17.89
C LEU A 22 15.17 31.59 -16.53
N ARG A 23 15.90 32.61 -16.05
CA ARG A 23 16.49 32.59 -14.70
C ARG A 23 15.42 32.53 -13.62
N TYR A 24 14.36 33.31 -13.76
CA TYR A 24 13.22 33.27 -12.84
C TYR A 24 12.53 31.91 -12.85
N GLU A 25 12.28 31.35 -14.04
CA GLU A 25 11.65 30.04 -14.19
C GLU A 25 12.51 28.93 -13.57
N VAL A 26 13.80 28.90 -13.86
CA VAL A 26 14.73 27.93 -13.26
C VAL A 26 14.74 28.04 -11.74
N THR A 27 14.76 29.26 -11.20
CA THR A 27 14.74 29.48 -9.74
C THR A 27 13.43 28.98 -9.13
N HIS A 28 12.31 29.29 -9.78
CA HIS A 28 10.98 28.83 -9.35
C HIS A 28 10.87 27.30 -9.38
N LEU A 29 11.29 26.66 -10.48
CA LEU A 29 11.26 25.21 -10.65
C LEU A 29 12.16 24.50 -9.64
N ARG A 30 13.36 25.05 -9.36
CA ARG A 30 14.24 24.53 -8.31
C ARG A 30 13.58 24.59 -6.94
N GLY A 31 12.90 25.69 -6.61
CA GLY A 31 12.15 25.81 -5.36
C GLY A 31 11.04 24.75 -5.26
N ARG A 32 10.29 24.53 -6.34
CA ARG A 32 9.26 23.48 -6.39
C ARG A 32 9.83 22.07 -6.26
N LEU A 33 10.98 21.81 -6.89
CA LEU A 33 11.66 20.52 -6.78
C LEU A 33 12.10 20.24 -5.35
N ALA A 34 12.76 21.19 -4.69
CA ALA A 34 13.21 21.05 -3.30
C ALA A 34 12.03 20.78 -2.34
N ALA A 35 10.90 21.46 -2.53
CA ALA A 35 9.70 21.22 -1.73
C ALA A 35 9.11 19.81 -1.96
N ALA A 36 9.13 19.34 -3.22
CA ALA A 36 8.66 17.99 -3.55
C ALA A 36 9.58 16.91 -2.96
N GLU A 37 10.89 17.10 -3.03
CA GLU A 37 11.89 16.22 -2.43
C GLU A 37 11.71 16.12 -0.91
N GLN A 38 11.56 17.26 -0.22
CA GLN A 38 11.30 17.29 1.23
C GLN A 38 10.00 16.55 1.59
N THR A 39 8.95 16.72 0.79
CA THR A 39 7.68 16.00 1.00
C THR A 39 7.85 14.50 0.84
N ALA A 40 8.63 14.06 -0.15
CA ALA A 40 8.92 12.66 -0.38
C ALA A 40 9.75 12.05 0.76
N GLU A 41 10.76 12.76 1.25
CA GLU A 41 11.57 12.34 2.40
C GLU A 41 10.71 12.17 3.66
N GLN A 42 9.82 13.13 3.93
CA GLN A 42 8.88 13.03 5.06
C GLN A 42 7.95 11.81 4.94
N ALA A 43 7.42 11.56 3.74
CA ALA A 43 6.55 10.41 3.50
C ALA A 43 7.28 9.07 3.67
N VAL A 44 8.54 8.98 3.20
CA VAL A 44 9.39 7.80 3.38
C VAL A 44 9.69 7.57 4.86
N GLU A 45 10.00 8.62 5.60
CA GLU A 45 10.29 8.49 7.04
C GLU A 45 9.05 8.13 7.85
N GLU A 46 7.88 8.67 7.49
CA GLU A 46 6.62 8.24 8.08
C GLU A 46 6.32 6.77 7.79
N LEU A 47 6.59 6.31 6.57
CA LEU A 47 6.43 4.90 6.21
C LEU A 47 7.37 4.01 7.02
N ARG A 48 8.65 4.38 7.16
CA ARG A 48 9.60 3.66 8.02
C ARG A 48 9.16 3.62 9.48
N ARG A 49 8.65 4.74 10.01
CA ARG A 49 8.11 4.78 11.38
C ARG A 49 6.95 3.81 11.53
N ARG A 50 6.01 3.81 10.58
CA ARG A 50 4.86 2.89 10.58
C ARG A 50 5.28 1.43 10.43
N GLU A 51 6.30 1.14 9.62
CA GLU A 51 6.88 -0.20 9.50
C GLU A 51 7.54 -0.64 10.82
N GLY A 52 8.28 0.26 11.48
CA GLY A 52 8.85 0.01 12.81
C GLY A 52 7.78 -0.24 13.87
N GLU A 53 6.68 0.52 13.85
CA GLU A 53 5.53 0.34 14.74
C GLU A 53 4.77 -0.96 14.44
N ALA A 54 4.60 -1.32 13.17
CA ALA A 54 4.01 -2.58 12.75
C ALA A 54 4.90 -3.78 13.11
N ALA A 55 6.22 -3.64 12.98
CA ALA A 55 7.18 -4.65 13.41
C ALA A 55 7.20 -4.78 14.95
N ALA A 56 7.14 -3.67 15.69
CA ALA A 56 7.02 -3.69 17.15
C ALA A 56 5.67 -4.30 17.61
N ALA A 57 4.58 -4.02 16.90
CA ALA A 57 3.27 -4.65 17.12
C ALA A 57 3.28 -6.16 16.78
N ALA A 58 4.04 -6.58 15.76
CA ALA A 58 4.24 -7.99 15.43
C ALA A 58 5.18 -8.72 16.41
N VAL A 59 5.95 -7.98 17.23
CA VAL A 59 6.79 -8.50 18.32
C VAL A 59 6.02 -8.56 19.66
N VAL A 60 4.74 -8.15 19.68
CA VAL A 60 3.83 -8.45 20.81
C VAL A 60 3.65 -9.97 20.88
N PRO A 61 3.86 -10.57 22.07
CA PRO A 61 4.24 -11.97 22.18
C PRO A 61 3.14 -12.89 21.70
N GLU A 62 3.56 -14.08 21.29
CA GLU A 62 2.83 -15.35 21.14
C GLU A 62 1.68 -15.60 22.18
N ALA A 63 1.58 -14.79 23.23
CA ALA A 63 0.51 -14.75 24.22
C ALA A 63 -0.83 -14.14 23.75
N VAL A 64 -0.90 -13.31 22.69
CA VAL A 64 -2.22 -12.89 22.12
C VAL A 64 -2.71 -13.89 21.05
N ALA A 65 -1.83 -14.75 20.54
CA ALA A 65 -2.22 -15.90 19.72
C ALA A 65 -2.86 -17.05 20.52
N ALA A 66 -2.99 -16.89 21.85
CA ALA A 66 -3.53 -17.90 22.75
C ALA A 66 -4.92 -17.59 23.33
N ASP A 67 -5.60 -16.53 22.86
CA ASP A 67 -7.02 -16.34 23.13
C ASP A 67 -7.86 -16.67 21.87
N PRO A 68 -8.26 -17.94 21.68
CA PRO A 68 -9.10 -18.35 20.55
C PRO A 68 -10.42 -17.56 20.49
N ALA A 69 -10.89 -17.00 21.61
CA ALA A 69 -12.15 -16.26 21.67
C ALA A 69 -12.08 -14.87 20.99
N LEU A 70 -10.89 -14.28 20.79
CA LEU A 70 -10.70 -13.03 20.05
C LEU A 70 -10.35 -13.25 18.57
N ALA A 71 -9.86 -14.45 18.22
CA ALA A 71 -9.59 -14.82 16.83
C ALA A 71 -10.88 -15.08 16.04
N ASP A 72 -11.89 -15.66 16.69
CA ASP A 72 -13.18 -15.98 16.09
C ASP A 72 -13.97 -14.75 15.57
N PRO A 73 -14.19 -13.66 16.36
CA PRO A 73 -14.96 -12.50 15.88
C PRO A 73 -14.27 -11.73 14.76
N ALA A 74 -12.94 -11.58 14.81
CA ALA A 74 -12.19 -10.91 13.74
C ALA A 74 -12.18 -11.73 12.44
N ARG A 75 -12.17 -13.06 12.57
CA ARG A 75 -12.29 -13.98 11.42
C ARG A 75 -13.69 -13.93 10.81
N ASP A 76 -14.73 -13.89 11.64
CA ASP A 76 -16.11 -13.78 11.18
C ASP A 76 -16.37 -12.46 10.44
N ASP A 77 -15.85 -11.35 10.97
CA ASP A 77 -15.92 -10.04 10.31
C ASP A 77 -15.21 -10.05 8.95
N LEU A 78 -14.04 -10.69 8.86
CA LEU A 78 -13.30 -10.83 7.60
C LEU A 78 -14.09 -11.68 6.58
N VAL A 79 -14.68 -12.79 7.01
CA VAL A 79 -15.52 -13.65 6.17
C VAL A 79 -16.73 -12.88 5.65
N TRP A 80 -17.42 -12.14 6.52
CA TRP A 80 -18.56 -11.30 6.13
C TRP A 80 -18.16 -10.23 5.12
N LEU A 81 -17.02 -9.55 5.34
CA LEU A 81 -16.53 -8.52 4.44
C LEU A 81 -16.17 -9.11 3.06
N LEU A 82 -15.53 -10.27 3.02
CA LEU A 82 -15.20 -10.95 1.77
C LEU A 82 -16.45 -11.36 0.98
N GLN A 83 -17.48 -11.90 1.65
CA GLN A 83 -18.77 -12.22 1.01
C GLN A 83 -19.46 -10.97 0.46
N ARG A 84 -19.45 -9.88 1.23
CA ARG A 84 -20.03 -8.61 0.80
C ARG A 84 -19.31 -8.04 -0.42
N LEU A 85 -17.98 -8.10 -0.44
CA LEU A 85 -17.18 -7.62 -1.57
C LEU A 85 -17.40 -8.44 -2.84
N GLU A 86 -17.61 -9.76 -2.72
CA GLU A 86 -17.93 -10.64 -3.85
C GLU A 86 -19.31 -10.35 -4.46
N GLY A 87 -20.25 -9.81 -3.67
CA GLY A 87 -21.57 -9.36 -4.14
C GLY A 87 -21.59 -8.00 -4.83
N LEU A 88 -20.47 -7.27 -4.85
CA LEU A 88 -20.40 -5.93 -5.45
C LEU A 88 -19.97 -5.99 -6.93
N PRO A 89 -20.38 -5.00 -7.75
CA PRO A 89 -19.99 -4.93 -9.17
C PRO A 89 -18.48 -4.72 -9.39
N ILE A 90 -17.72 -4.41 -8.33
CA ILE A 90 -16.26 -4.27 -8.37
C ILE A 90 -15.50 -5.60 -8.18
N ALA A 91 -16.19 -6.69 -7.83
CA ALA A 91 -15.58 -7.99 -7.59
C ALA A 91 -14.67 -8.48 -8.74
N PRO A 92 -15.02 -8.33 -10.04
CA PRO A 92 -14.15 -8.75 -11.13
C PRO A 92 -12.81 -8.01 -11.17
N LEU A 93 -12.77 -6.76 -10.71
CA LEU A 93 -11.54 -5.97 -10.63
C LEU A 93 -10.68 -6.42 -9.45
N MET A 94 -11.30 -6.69 -8.30
CA MET A 94 -10.60 -7.17 -7.10
C MET A 94 -10.02 -8.57 -7.29
N ARG A 95 -10.72 -9.47 -8.00
CA ARG A 95 -10.24 -10.81 -8.36
C ARG A 95 -8.97 -10.81 -9.22
N ARG A 96 -8.58 -9.67 -9.81
CA ARG A 96 -7.28 -9.55 -10.51
C ARG A 96 -6.10 -9.47 -9.53
N ARG A 97 -6.32 -9.03 -8.29
CA ARG A 97 -5.27 -8.87 -7.28
C ARG A 97 -4.97 -10.22 -6.62
N GLU A 98 -3.71 -10.59 -6.58
CA GLU A 98 -3.28 -11.90 -6.05
C GLU A 98 -3.60 -12.07 -4.56
N GLY A 99 -3.42 -11.01 -3.76
CA GLY A 99 -3.75 -11.03 -2.33
C GLY A 99 -5.24 -11.28 -2.08
N TYR A 100 -6.13 -10.68 -2.87
CA TYR A 100 -7.56 -10.88 -2.75
C TYR A 100 -7.98 -12.31 -3.16
N ARG A 101 -7.38 -12.85 -4.22
CA ARG A 101 -7.60 -14.27 -4.62
C ARG A 101 -7.13 -15.25 -3.55
N ARG A 102 -6.03 -14.95 -2.86
CA ARG A 102 -5.52 -15.75 -1.74
C ARG A 102 -6.50 -15.73 -0.56
N LEU A 103 -6.93 -14.54 -0.13
CA LEU A 103 -7.91 -14.38 0.95
C LEU A 103 -9.24 -15.10 0.65
N LEU A 104 -9.75 -14.98 -0.58
CA LEU A 104 -10.94 -15.71 -1.00
C LEU A 104 -10.78 -17.23 -0.89
N ARG A 105 -9.64 -17.76 -1.32
CA ARG A 105 -9.36 -19.20 -1.25
C ARG A 105 -9.27 -19.68 0.19
N ASP A 106 -8.56 -18.95 1.03
CA ASP A 106 -8.22 -19.39 2.38
C ASP A 106 -9.41 -19.30 3.34
N TYR A 107 -10.29 -18.31 3.14
CA TYR A 107 -11.42 -18.03 4.05
C TYR A 107 -12.80 -18.38 3.48
N LEU A 108 -13.02 -18.31 2.16
CA LEU A 108 -14.30 -18.65 1.54
C LEU A 108 -14.25 -19.93 0.69
N GLY A 109 -13.05 -20.36 0.27
CA GLY A 109 -12.83 -21.51 -0.61
C GLY A 109 -12.42 -22.81 0.08
N ASN A 110 -12.24 -22.80 1.41
CA ASN A 110 -11.85 -24.00 2.15
C ASN A 110 -12.98 -24.43 3.12
N PRO A 111 -13.76 -25.49 2.82
CA PRO A 111 -14.75 -26.02 3.75
C PRO A 111 -14.13 -26.76 4.97
N GLY A 112 -12.83 -26.59 5.26
CA GLY A 112 -12.09 -27.41 6.22
C GLY A 112 -11.05 -26.68 7.07
N SER A 113 -11.13 -25.37 7.28
CA SER A 113 -10.33 -24.67 8.31
C SER A 113 -11.15 -24.32 9.55
N GLY A 114 -11.92 -25.30 10.06
CA GLY A 114 -12.15 -25.38 11.50
C GLY A 114 -10.98 -26.15 12.11
N PRO A 115 -10.49 -25.80 13.32
CA PRO A 115 -9.53 -26.65 14.01
C PRO A 115 -10.11 -28.06 14.07
N ALA A 116 -9.29 -29.04 13.72
CA ALA A 116 -9.65 -30.43 13.76
C ALA A 116 -10.11 -30.79 15.19
N GLU A 117 -11.42 -30.85 15.40
CA GLU A 117 -12.01 -31.67 16.46
C GLU A 117 -11.78 -33.13 16.06
N SER A 118 -10.55 -33.57 16.25
CA SER A 118 -10.15 -34.96 16.20
C SER A 118 -10.11 -35.48 17.63
N GLY A 119 -11.16 -36.20 18.02
CA GLY A 119 -11.01 -37.30 18.95
C GLY A 119 -11.81 -37.21 20.26
N GLU A 120 -13.12 -36.99 20.19
CA GLU A 120 -14.01 -37.54 21.20
C GLU A 120 -14.30 -39.01 20.80
N PRO A 121 -13.83 -40.02 21.54
CA PRO A 121 -14.17 -41.40 21.22
C PRO A 121 -15.66 -41.64 21.55
N PRO A 122 -16.43 -42.30 20.68
CA PRO A 122 -17.84 -42.57 20.96
C PRO A 122 -17.96 -43.50 22.17
N ALA A 123 -18.64 -42.99 23.20
CA ALA A 123 -19.24 -43.81 24.23
C ALA A 123 -20.34 -44.70 23.61
N GLY A 124 -20.14 -46.01 23.70
CA GLY A 124 -21.11 -47.05 23.38
C GLY A 124 -20.35 -48.37 23.26
N GLY A 125 -20.56 -49.41 24.06
CA GLY A 125 -21.78 -49.81 24.75
C GLY A 125 -22.13 -51.22 24.28
N ALA A 126 -22.19 -52.15 25.24
CA ALA A 126 -22.82 -53.47 25.20
C ALA A 126 -22.10 -54.65 24.49
N GLY A 127 -21.98 -55.75 25.25
CA GLY A 127 -21.53 -57.07 24.85
C GLY A 127 -21.05 -57.87 26.05
#